data_AF-A0A514ZBA4-F1
#
_entry.id   AF-A0A514ZBA4-F1
#
_cell.length_a   1.000
_cell.length_b   1.000
_cell.length_c   1.000
_cell.angle_alpha   90.00
_cell.angle_beta   90.00
_cell.angle_gamma   90.00
#
_symmetry.space_group_name_H-M   'P 1'
#
loop_
_entity.id
_entity.type
_entity.pdbx_description
1 polymer ?
#
loop_
_entity_poly.entity_id
_entity_poly.type
_entity_poly.pdbx_seq_one_letter_code
_entity_poly.pdbx_strand_id
1 'polypeptide(L)' 'MTKLYGSKEEIAYIFGVNVKTLGNDLTAMRRLPEFAGEVLNVGHKRVNIRIKGYERYLQYKAHAREI' A
#
# COMPACT_ATOMS: atom_id res chain seq x y z
N MET A 1 -10.63 -3.36 -18.29
CA MET A 1 -9.47 -4.07 -17.70
C MET A 1 -9.12 -3.38 -16.39
N THR A 2 -9.28 -4.04 -15.25
CA THR A 2 -9.01 -3.41 -13.94
C THR A 2 -7.51 -3.44 -13.67
N LYS A 3 -6.92 -2.28 -13.40
CA LYS A 3 -5.48 -2.16 -13.10
C LYS A 3 -5.17 -2.95 -11.83
N LEU A 4 -4.12 -3.78 -11.84
CA LEU A 4 -3.73 -4.59 -10.68
C LEU A 4 -2.79 -3.84 -9.72
N TYR A 5 -1.95 -2.96 -10.27
CA TYR A 5 -0.93 -2.21 -9.53
C TYR A 5 -1.03 -0.72 -9.83
N GLY A 6 -0.85 0.11 -8.81
CA GLY A 6 -0.75 1.57 -8.92
C GLY A 6 0.63 2.09 -8.53
N SER A 7 0.99 3.26 -9.04
CA SER A 7 2.08 4.06 -8.48
C SER A 7 1.67 4.62 -7.10
N LYS A 8 2.61 5.24 -6.39
CA LYS A 8 2.29 5.93 -5.12
C LYS A 8 1.24 7.01 -5.31
N GLU A 9 1.32 7.78 -6.39
CA GLU A 9 0.38 8.86 -6.68
C GLU A 9 -1.02 8.31 -6.99
N GLU A 10 -1.10 7.22 -7.75
CA GLU A 10 -2.38 6.59 -8.07
C GLU A 10 -3.04 5.98 -6.84
N ILE A 11 -2.28 5.28 -6.00
CA ILE A 11 -2.82 4.71 -4.76
C ILE A 11 -3.25 5.82 -3.79
N ALA A 12 -2.43 6.86 -3.66
CA ALA A 12 -2.78 8.03 -2.85
C ALA A 12 -4.11 8.64 -3.30
N TYR A 13 -4.29 8.79 -4.62
CA TYR A 13 -5.52 9.28 -5.21
C TYR A 13 -6.71 8.34 -4.98
N ILE A 14 -6.57 7.04 -5.30
CA ILE A 14 -7.64 6.04 -5.19
C ILE A 14 -8.18 5.93 -3.77
N PHE A 15 -7.30 5.93 -2.77
CA PHE A 15 -7.67 5.72 -1.37
C PHE A 15 -7.80 7.03 -0.57
N GLY A 16 -7.68 8.19 -1.23
CA GLY A 16 -7.80 9.50 -0.58
C GLY A 16 -6.76 9.75 0.51
N VAL A 17 -5.57 9.14 0.41
CA VAL A 17 -4.49 9.28 1.40
C VAL A 17 -3.38 10.19 0.87
N ASN A 18 -2.74 10.93 1.76
CA ASN A 18 -1.56 11.70 1.36
C ASN A 18 -0.39 10.77 1.00
N VAL A 19 0.39 11.09 -0.02
CA VAL A 19 1.58 10.34 -0.47
C VAL A 19 2.59 10.11 0.67
N LYS A 20 2.74 11.04 1.60
CA LYS A 20 3.60 10.90 2.79
C LYS A 20 3.08 9.81 3.72
N THR A 21 1.77 9.81 4.01
CA THR A 21 1.10 8.77 4.81
C THR A 21 1.24 7.42 4.14
N LEU A 22 1.00 7.36 2.83
CA LEU A 22 1.21 6.16 2.04
C LEU A 22 2.67 5.67 2.13
N GLY A 23 3.65 6.57 2.11
CA GLY A 23 5.06 6.21 2.29
C GLY A 23 5.34 5.49 3.63
N ASN A 24 4.72 5.96 4.71
CA ASN A 24 4.81 5.32 6.03
C ASN A 24 4.12 3.95 6.03
N ASP A 25 2.91 3.89 5.47
CA ASP A 25 2.15 2.63 5.38
C ASP A 25 2.90 1.59 4.55
N LEU A 26 3.48 1.95 3.40
CA LEU A 26 4.30 1.04 2.59
C LEU A 26 5.55 0.56 3.33
N THR A 27 6.10 1.37 4.23
CA THR A 27 7.22 0.95 5.08
C THR A 27 6.77 -0.08 6.10
N ALA A 28 5.60 0.11 6.71
CA ALA A 28 5.00 -0.86 7.63
C ALA A 28 4.59 -2.17 6.91
N MET A 29 3.93 -2.06 5.75
CA MET A 29 3.54 -3.22 4.92
C MET A 29 4.73 -4.12 4.59
N ARG A 30 5.89 -3.54 4.24
CA ARG A 30 7.11 -4.32 3.94
C ARG A 30 7.67 -5.08 5.15
N ARG A 31 7.35 -4.66 6.37
CA ARG A 31 7.77 -5.34 7.61
C ARG A 31 6.82 -6.47 8.01
N LEU A 32 5.62 -6.51 7.44
CA LEU A 32 4.62 -7.53 7.71
C LEU A 32 4.71 -8.61 6.62
N PRO A 33 5.05 -9.87 6.96
CA PRO A 33 5.20 -10.94 5.97
C PRO A 33 3.99 -11.10 5.05
N GLU A 34 2.78 -10.89 5.58
CA GLU A 34 1.52 -10.99 4.83
C GLU A 34 1.39 -9.91 3.73
N PHE A 35 1.98 -8.72 3.93
CA PHE A 35 1.83 -7.57 3.04
C PHE A 35 3.11 -7.24 2.24
N ALA A 36 4.25 -7.84 2.60
CA ALA A 36 5.54 -7.55 1.97
C ALA A 36 5.54 -7.79 0.46
N GLY A 37 4.84 -8.85 -0.01
CA GLY A 37 4.72 -9.18 -1.42
C GLY A 37 3.80 -8.25 -2.23
N GLU A 38 2.99 -7.42 -1.57
CA GLU A 38 2.05 -6.50 -2.23
C GLU A 38 2.72 -5.18 -2.66
N VAL A 39 3.96 -4.93 -2.21
CA VAL A 39 4.75 -3.73 -2.52
C VAL A 39 5.99 -4.11 -3.33
N LEU A 40 5.94 -3.88 -4.64
CA LEU A 40 7.02 -4.19 -5.57
C LEU A 40 7.96 -3.00 -5.74
N ASN A 41 9.21 -3.15 -5.29
CA ASN A 41 10.28 -2.20 -5.57
C ASN A 41 10.97 -2.56 -6.88
N VAL A 42 10.50 -1.99 -7.99
CA VAL A 42 11.01 -2.27 -9.34
C VAL A 42 12.33 -1.50 -9.61
N GLY A 43 12.72 -0.58 -8.71
CA GLY A 43 14.01 0.11 -8.73
C GLY A 43 14.12 1.23 -7.68
N HIS A 44 15.19 2.02 -7.74
CA HIS A 44 15.49 3.09 -6.76
C HIS A 44 14.39 4.16 -6.60
N LYS A 45 13.53 4.36 -7.61
CA LYS A 45 12.47 5.40 -7.60
C LYS A 45 11.07 4.90 -7.94
N ARG A 46 10.92 3.63 -8.33
CA ARG A 46 9.64 3.09 -8.79
C ARG A 46 9.14 2.01 -7.84
N VAL A 47 8.03 2.32 -7.17
CA VAL A 47 7.28 1.39 -6.35
C VAL A 47 5.94 1.16 -7.01
N ASN A 48 5.61 -0.10 -7.28
CA ASN A 48 4.30 -0.53 -7.72
C ASN A 48 3.61 -1.21 -6.54
N ILE A 49 2.39 -0.78 -6.23
CA ILE A 49 1.63 -1.28 -5.09
C ILE A 49 0.40 -1.99 -5.63
N ARG A 50 0.16 -3.22 -5.18
CA ARG A 50 -1.05 -3.94 -5.55
C ARG A 50 -2.25 -3.26 -4.89
N ILE A 51 -3.23 -2.85 -5.71
CA ILE A 51 -4.35 -2.02 -5.24
C ILE A 51 -5.11 -2.74 -4.11
N LYS A 52 -5.47 -4.01 -4.33
CA LYS A 52 -6.13 -4.85 -3.32
C LYS A 52 -5.27 -5.12 -2.08
N GLY A 53 -3.95 -5.13 -2.23
CA GLY A 53 -3.02 -5.29 -1.10
C GLY A 53 -3.04 -4.11 -0.15
N TYR A 54 -3.10 -2.90 -0.69
CA TYR A 54 -3.22 -1.69 0.12
C TYR A 54 -4.59 -1.61 0.82
N GLU A 55 -5.67 -1.97 0.12
CA GLU A 55 -7.02 -2.06 0.71
C GLU A 55 -7.04 -3.01 1.93
N ARG A 56 -6.52 -4.23 1.76
CA ARG A 56 -6.41 -5.21 2.86
C ARG A 56 -5.58 -4.69 4.03
N TYR A 57 -4.49 -3.99 3.74
CA TYR A 57 -3.67 -3.40 4.79
C TYR A 57 -4.43 -2.31 5.57
N LEU A 58 -5.24 -1.48 4.90
CA LEU A 58 -6.08 -0.49 5.57
C LEU A 58 -7.12 -1.16 6.48
N GLN A 59 -7.75 -2.24 6.03
CA GLN A 59 -8.67 -3.04 6.84
C GLN A 59 -7.96 -3.64 8.06
N TYR A 60 -6.78 -4.24 7.87
CA TYR A 60 -5.95 -4.73 8.96
C TYR A 60 -5.64 -3.63 10.00
N LYS A 61 -5.29 -2.42 9.54
CA LYS A 61 -5.02 -1.27 10.42
C LYS A 61 -6.26 -0.77 11.17
N ALA A 62 -7.43 -0.85 10.55
CA ALA A 62 -8.69 -0.47 11.16
C ALA A 62 -9.04 -1.45 12.30
N HIS A 63 -8.98 -2.75 12.04
CA HIS A 63 -9.28 -3.79 13.03
C HIS A 63 -8.25 -3.87 14.17
N ALA A 64 -6.96 -3.64 13.88
CA ALA A 64 -5.93 -3.60 14.92
C ALA A 64 -6.09 -2.41 15.90
N ARG A 65 -6.97 -1.44 15.59
CA ARG A 65 -7.31 -0.29 16.44
C ARG A 65 -8.54 -0.51 17.31
N GLU A 66 -9.26 -1.62 17.10
CA GLU A 66 -10.44 -2.00 17.87
C GLU A 66 -10.11 -2.93 19.06
N ILE A 67 -8.81 -3.14 19.34
CA ILE A 67 -8.30 -3.93 20.46
C ILE A 67 -7.55 -3.03 21.44
#